data_AF-A0A653EFU0-F1
#
_entry.id   AF-A0A653EFU0-F1
#
_cell.length_a   1.000
_cell.length_b   1.000
_cell.length_c   1.000
_cell.angle_alpha   90.00
_cell.angle_beta   90.00
_cell.angle_gamma   90.00
#
_symmetry.space_group_name_H-M   'P 1'
#
loop_
_entity.id
_entity.type
_entity.pdbx_description
1 polymer ?
#
loop_
_entity_poly.entity_id
_entity_poly.type
_entity_poly.pdbx_seq_one_letter_code
_entity_poly.pdbx_strand_id
1 'polypeptide(L)'
;MSYLIAAPEMLATAAAEVDEISSAIRTASASAAGPTAAVLAAAADEVSAATAALFSQYAREYQQVLKQAAAFHSEFTQALAAAGAAYAQAEATNAAVMLGNAGSGGAIGTSTSVAMLAGNPLTALMMGGTGQPILPPRALSIIDSAYISPIFGPNTPVAQYTPEQWWPFIGNLSLDQSIAQGVTLLNNGINAELQNNRDVVVFGYSQSSAVATNEIRALMALPPGQAPDPSRLAFTLIGNINNPNGGILERYTGLYIPFLDISFNGATPSNSPYQTYIYTGQYDGYAHNPQYPLNILSDLNAFMGISQVHNAYPFTAAEVANAVPLPTSPGYTGNTHYYMFLTQDLPLLAPIRAIPFIGSPIAELIQPDLRVLVDLGYGYGYADVPTPASLLPPINPIAVASALATGTVQGPQAALVEIGLLPQSSLPTTYPYLPSANPGLMFNFGQSSVTGLSVLSGAIGSVARLIPPVT
;
A
#
# COMPACT_ATOMS: atom_id res chain seq x y z
N MET A 1 -6.98 23.91 -34.15
CA MET A 1 -5.83 24.80 -33.93
C MET A 1 -6.14 25.64 -32.70
N SER A 2 -5.94 25.09 -31.51
CA SER A 2 -5.95 25.88 -30.28
C SER A 2 -4.58 26.52 -30.15
N TYR A 3 -4.52 27.85 -30.18
CA TYR A 3 -3.30 28.58 -29.84
C TYR A 3 -2.97 28.27 -28.38
N LEU A 4 -1.81 27.67 -28.15
CA LEU A 4 -1.21 27.52 -26.82
C LEU A 4 -0.53 28.85 -26.51
N ILE A 5 -0.96 29.54 -25.46
CA ILE A 5 -0.26 30.71 -24.94
C ILE A 5 0.50 30.22 -23.71
N ALA A 6 1.84 30.17 -23.79
CA ALA A 6 2.66 30.05 -22.59
C ALA A 6 2.45 31.32 -21.75
N ALA A 7 2.21 31.17 -20.45
CA ALA A 7 2.08 32.28 -19.51
C ALA A 7 3.29 32.30 -18.55
N PRO A 8 4.45 32.85 -18.95
CA PRO A 8 5.62 33.00 -18.09
C PRO A 8 5.32 33.70 -16.75
N GLU A 9 4.36 34.62 -16.75
CA GLU A 9 3.86 35.30 -15.55
C GLU A 9 3.17 34.33 -14.56
N MET A 10 2.51 33.28 -15.06
CA MET A 10 1.94 32.21 -14.24
C MET A 10 3.02 31.30 -13.64
N LEU A 11 4.11 31.04 -14.37
CA LEU A 11 5.25 30.27 -13.84
C LEU A 11 6.02 31.06 -12.76
N ALA A 12 6.16 32.37 -12.94
CA ALA A 12 6.71 33.25 -11.92
C ALA A 12 5.81 33.34 -10.67
N THR A 13 4.49 33.33 -10.88
CA THR A 13 3.49 33.30 -9.80
C THR A 13 3.53 31.97 -9.05
N ALA A 14 3.58 30.84 -9.77
CA ALA A 14 3.73 29.51 -9.18
C ALA A 14 5.04 29.39 -8.39
N ALA A 15 6.15 29.96 -8.88
CA ALA A 15 7.41 30.00 -8.13
C ALA A 15 7.29 30.80 -6.82
N ALA A 16 6.52 31.90 -6.83
CA ALA A 16 6.25 32.70 -5.63
C ALA A 16 5.33 31.98 -4.63
N GLU A 17 4.27 31.32 -5.11
CA GLU A 17 3.36 30.52 -4.28
C GLU A 17 4.07 29.30 -3.66
N VAL A 18 4.98 28.67 -4.41
CA VAL A 18 5.82 27.56 -3.92
C VAL A 18 6.84 28.03 -2.87
N ASP A 19 7.34 29.27 -2.96
CA ASP A 19 8.18 29.86 -1.91
C ASP A 19 7.35 30.21 -0.65
N GLU A 20 6.10 30.63 -0.82
CA GLU A 20 5.16 30.88 0.28
C GLU A 20 4.82 29.59 1.06
N ILE A 21 4.53 28.49 0.35
CA ILE A 21 4.34 27.16 0.94
C ILE A 21 5.61 26.71 1.68
N SER A 22 6.79 26.94 1.09
CA SER A 22 8.08 26.64 1.73
C SER A 22 8.27 27.45 3.02
N SER A 23 7.92 28.73 3.00
CA SER A 23 7.94 29.60 4.17
C SER A 23 7.03 29.08 5.29
N ALA A 24 5.82 28.64 4.94
CA ALA A 24 4.89 28.04 5.90
C ALA A 24 5.43 26.74 6.52
N ILE A 25 6.00 25.85 5.70
CA ILE A 25 6.61 24.59 6.16
C ILE A 25 7.84 24.85 7.04
N ARG A 26 8.70 25.82 6.68
CA ARG A 26 9.85 26.24 7.50
C ARG A 26 9.40 26.79 8.85
N THR A 27 8.33 27.58 8.87
CA THR A 27 7.75 28.14 10.10
C THR A 27 7.15 27.05 10.99
N ALA A 28 6.40 26.11 10.42
CA ALA A 28 5.85 24.97 11.13
C ALA A 28 6.97 24.06 11.69
N SER A 29 7.99 23.78 10.89
CA SER A 29 9.15 22.97 11.28
C SER A 29 9.96 23.61 12.41
N ALA A 30 10.19 24.93 12.33
CA ALA A 30 10.86 25.70 13.38
C ALA A 30 10.05 25.71 14.68
N SER A 31 8.73 25.82 14.59
CA SER A 31 7.81 25.76 15.74
C SER A 31 7.81 24.38 16.40
N ALA A 32 7.93 23.31 15.61
CA ALA A 32 7.99 21.93 16.10
C ALA A 32 9.39 21.53 16.62
N ALA A 33 10.47 22.18 16.18
CA ALA A 33 11.85 21.79 16.50
C ALA A 33 12.14 21.79 18.00
N GLY A 34 11.75 22.85 18.71
CA GLY A 34 11.92 22.97 20.16
C GLY A 34 11.22 21.85 20.94
N PRO A 35 9.88 21.70 20.84
CA PRO A 35 9.13 20.71 21.60
C PRO A 35 9.47 19.26 21.25
N THR A 36 10.01 18.98 20.06
CA THR A 36 10.39 17.61 19.65
C THR A 36 11.85 17.26 19.93
N ALA A 37 12.77 18.23 19.96
CA ALA A 37 14.20 17.99 20.22
C ALA A 37 14.59 18.08 21.70
N ALA A 38 13.65 18.46 22.57
CA ALA A 38 13.82 18.60 24.01
C ALA A 38 12.73 17.85 24.79
N VAL A 39 12.46 16.60 24.40
CA VAL A 39 11.49 15.74 25.08
C VAL A 39 12.02 15.45 26.49
N LEU A 40 11.20 15.74 27.51
CA LEU A 40 11.52 15.42 28.89
C LEU A 40 11.27 13.94 29.17
N ALA A 41 12.08 13.34 30.05
CA ALA A 41 11.82 11.99 30.54
C ALA A 41 10.46 11.92 31.24
N ALA A 42 9.65 10.93 30.88
CA ALA A 42 8.32 10.75 31.45
C ALA A 42 8.34 10.39 32.95
N ALA A 43 9.45 9.81 33.42
CA ALA A 43 9.74 9.53 34.82
C ALA A 43 11.27 9.59 35.09
N ALA A 44 11.66 9.56 36.37
CA ALA A 44 13.04 9.70 36.82
C ALA A 44 13.89 8.40 36.68
N ASP A 45 13.40 7.41 35.94
CA ASP A 45 14.09 6.16 35.70
C ASP A 45 14.95 6.20 34.42
N GLU A 46 15.92 5.28 34.36
CA GLU A 46 16.90 5.20 33.27
C GLU A 46 16.26 4.87 31.91
N VAL A 47 15.13 4.15 31.88
CA VAL A 47 14.44 3.79 30.63
C VAL A 47 13.73 5.03 30.07
N SER A 48 13.04 5.79 30.91
CA SER A 48 12.42 7.07 30.55
C SER A 48 13.45 8.09 30.07
N ALA A 49 14.60 8.16 30.74
CA ALA A 49 15.70 9.05 30.35
C ALA A 49 16.32 8.65 28.99
N ALA A 50 16.59 7.36 28.78
CA ALA A 50 17.10 6.85 27.51
C ALA A 50 16.11 7.05 26.36
N THR A 51 14.82 6.84 26.62
CA THR A 51 13.73 7.04 25.65
C THR A 51 13.61 8.51 25.23
N ALA A 52 13.63 9.43 26.20
CA ALA A 52 13.62 10.87 25.94
C ALA A 52 14.88 11.33 25.16
N ALA A 53 16.05 10.77 25.48
CA ALA A 53 17.29 11.04 24.76
C ALA A 53 17.23 10.54 23.31
N LEU A 54 16.68 9.35 23.08
CA LEU A 54 16.49 8.78 21.74
C LEU A 54 15.56 9.64 20.88
N PHE A 55 14.37 10.00 21.38
CA PHE A 55 13.43 10.87 20.65
C PHE A 55 14.04 12.24 20.35
N SER A 56 14.73 12.82 21.33
CA SER A 56 15.39 14.10 21.17
C SER A 56 16.53 14.05 20.14
N GLN A 57 17.28 12.94 20.07
CA GLN A 57 18.31 12.74 19.05
C GLN A 57 17.70 12.57 17.66
N TYR A 58 16.68 11.73 17.53
CA TYR A 58 15.99 11.51 16.27
C TYR A 58 15.36 12.81 15.74
N ALA A 59 14.73 13.60 16.61
CA ALA A 59 14.20 14.91 16.23
C ALA A 59 15.31 15.86 15.75
N ARG A 60 16.50 15.84 16.36
CA ARG A 60 17.64 16.63 15.88
C ARG A 60 18.11 16.17 14.51
N GLU A 61 18.21 14.86 14.26
CA GLU A 61 18.58 14.29 12.96
C GLU A 61 17.53 14.62 11.88
N TYR A 62 16.25 14.46 12.21
CA TYR A 62 15.13 14.86 11.35
C TYR A 62 15.17 16.36 10.99
N GLN A 63 15.48 17.23 11.96
CA GLN A 63 15.67 18.66 11.71
C GLN A 63 16.88 18.97 10.82
N GLN A 64 17.93 18.12 10.83
CA GLN A 64 19.04 18.27 9.88
C GLN A 64 18.64 17.86 8.45
N VAL A 65 17.84 16.79 8.31
CA VAL A 65 17.28 16.38 7.02
C VAL A 65 16.33 17.45 6.47
N LEU A 66 15.47 18.04 7.30
CA LEU A 66 14.59 19.15 6.90
C LEU A 66 15.38 20.41 6.47
N LYS A 67 16.53 20.69 7.08
CA LYS A 67 17.42 21.76 6.62
C LYS A 67 18.00 21.49 5.23
N GLN A 68 18.38 20.25 4.95
CA GLN A 68 18.86 19.85 3.62
C GLN A 68 17.74 19.92 2.58
N ALA A 69 16.52 19.45 2.92
CA ALA A 69 15.34 19.58 2.07
C ALA A 69 14.95 21.05 1.81
N ALA A 70 15.10 21.94 2.79
CA ALA A 70 14.84 23.38 2.63
C ALA A 70 15.89 24.06 1.73
N ALA A 71 17.17 23.67 1.83
CA ALA A 71 18.22 24.16 0.94
C ALA A 71 17.98 23.70 -0.50
N PHE A 72 17.65 22.42 -0.67
CA PHE A 72 17.24 21.84 -1.93
C PHE A 72 16.04 22.56 -2.57
N HIS A 73 14.98 22.81 -1.78
CA HIS A 73 13.79 23.53 -2.25
C HIS A 73 14.12 24.96 -2.71
N SER A 74 15.02 25.64 -2.01
CA SER A 74 15.49 26.97 -2.42
C SER A 74 16.24 26.93 -3.76
N GLU A 75 17.07 25.92 -3.99
CA GLU A 75 17.76 25.72 -5.28
C GLU A 75 16.76 25.37 -6.39
N PHE A 76 15.75 24.56 -6.09
CA PHE A 76 14.66 24.20 -7.00
C PHE A 76 13.84 25.43 -7.43
N THR A 77 13.41 26.29 -6.51
CA THR A 77 12.66 27.52 -6.85
C THR A 77 13.50 28.47 -7.71
N GLN A 78 14.81 28.57 -7.46
CA GLN A 78 15.72 29.36 -8.30
C GLN A 78 15.88 28.76 -9.71
N ALA A 79 16.01 27.43 -9.80
CA ALA A 79 16.07 26.73 -11.09
C ALA A 79 14.76 26.86 -11.88
N LEU A 80 13.61 26.82 -11.21
CA LEU A 80 12.28 26.99 -11.82
C LEU A 80 12.10 28.41 -12.39
N ALA A 81 12.54 29.44 -11.66
CA ALA A 81 12.55 30.81 -12.15
C ALA A 81 13.49 30.99 -13.37
N ALA A 82 14.66 30.36 -13.35
CA ALA A 82 15.59 30.36 -14.47
C ALA A 82 15.05 29.61 -15.70
N ALA A 83 14.33 28.50 -15.49
CA ALA A 83 13.68 27.73 -16.55
C ALA A 83 12.54 28.53 -17.21
N GLY A 84 11.77 29.31 -16.44
CA GLY A 84 10.76 30.23 -16.97
C GLY A 84 11.35 31.29 -17.91
N ALA A 85 12.53 31.80 -17.60
CA ALA A 85 13.26 32.73 -18.47
C ALA A 85 13.83 32.04 -19.73
N ALA A 86 14.31 30.80 -19.61
CA ALA A 86 14.75 29.99 -20.75
C ALA A 86 13.60 29.62 -21.71
N TYR A 87 12.39 29.42 -21.17
CA TYR A 87 11.17 29.15 -21.94
C TYR A 87 10.79 30.29 -22.88
N ALA A 88 10.85 31.53 -22.40
CA ALA A 88 10.61 32.71 -23.23
C ALA A 88 11.61 32.81 -24.40
N GLN A 89 12.85 32.32 -24.20
CA GLN A 89 13.90 32.30 -25.22
C GLN A 89 13.72 31.17 -26.24
N ALA A 90 13.20 30.01 -25.81
CA ALA A 90 12.98 28.82 -26.63
C ALA A 90 11.74 28.95 -27.55
N GLU A 91 10.65 29.59 -27.08
CA GLU A 91 9.46 29.90 -27.89
C GLU A 91 9.80 30.78 -29.11
N ALA A 92 10.75 31.70 -28.97
CA ALA A 92 11.27 32.49 -30.10
C ALA A 92 12.01 31.65 -31.16
N THR A 93 12.47 30.45 -30.79
CA THR A 93 13.30 29.57 -31.64
C THR A 93 12.48 28.44 -32.28
N ASN A 94 11.44 27.94 -31.60
CA ASN A 94 10.70 26.73 -31.98
C ASN A 94 9.53 26.95 -32.97
N ALA A 95 9.22 28.20 -33.34
CA ALA A 95 8.22 28.50 -34.38
C ALA A 95 8.60 28.02 -35.81
N ALA A 96 9.74 27.35 -36.00
CA ALA A 96 10.31 27.05 -37.31
C ALA A 96 10.28 25.56 -37.77
N VAL A 97 9.84 24.57 -36.97
CA VAL A 97 10.26 23.16 -37.23
C VAL A 97 9.15 22.04 -37.25
N MET A 98 7.86 22.30 -37.05
CA MET A 98 6.91 21.18 -36.84
C MET A 98 6.26 20.54 -38.09
N LEU A 99 6.60 19.27 -38.40
CA LEU A 99 5.72 18.21 -38.96
C LEU A 99 6.39 16.80 -38.96
N GLY A 100 5.86 15.82 -38.20
CA GLY A 100 6.17 14.39 -38.43
C GLY A 100 5.96 13.35 -37.30
N ASN A 101 4.73 12.82 -37.19
CA ASN A 101 4.25 11.44 -36.89
C ASN A 101 4.70 10.49 -35.73
N ALA A 102 3.71 9.64 -35.40
CA ALA A 102 3.52 8.64 -34.33
C ALA A 102 4.19 7.24 -34.48
N GLY A 103 4.18 6.44 -33.41
CA GLY A 103 4.43 4.98 -33.43
C GLY A 103 4.41 4.29 -32.04
N SER A 104 4.05 2.99 -32.01
CA SER A 104 3.45 2.19 -30.91
C SER A 104 4.24 0.93 -30.47
N GLY A 105 3.86 0.28 -29.34
CA GLY A 105 4.08 -1.17 -29.01
C GLY A 105 4.89 -1.42 -27.72
N GLY A 106 4.72 -2.49 -26.91
CA GLY A 106 3.94 -3.73 -26.99
C GLY A 106 4.05 -4.55 -25.67
N ALA A 107 3.24 -5.59 -25.51
CA ALA A 107 3.14 -6.45 -24.31
C ALA A 107 4.04 -7.70 -24.38
N ILE A 108 4.60 -8.12 -23.24
CA ILE A 108 5.33 -9.38 -23.07
C ILE A 108 4.51 -10.28 -22.13
N GLY A 109 4.12 -11.45 -22.63
CA GLY A 109 3.50 -12.50 -21.83
C GLY A 109 4.56 -13.44 -21.25
N THR A 110 4.39 -13.83 -19.99
CA THR A 110 5.08 -14.96 -19.37
C THR A 110 4.05 -15.98 -18.91
N SER A 111 4.17 -17.19 -19.44
CA SER A 111 3.34 -18.34 -19.10
C SER A 111 3.75 -18.89 -17.73
N THR A 112 2.83 -18.92 -16.78
CA THR A 112 2.96 -19.69 -15.54
C THR A 112 2.18 -20.99 -15.65
N SER A 113 2.76 -22.06 -15.11
CA SER A 113 2.16 -23.40 -15.04
C SER A 113 0.86 -23.38 -14.25
N VAL A 114 -0.21 -23.92 -14.84
CA VAL A 114 -1.55 -24.03 -14.24
C VAL A 114 -1.49 -25.04 -13.08
N ALA A 115 -1.69 -24.56 -11.85
CA ALA A 115 -1.93 -25.44 -10.72
C ALA A 115 -3.37 -25.98 -10.83
N MET A 116 -3.52 -27.15 -11.43
CA MET A 116 -4.80 -27.86 -11.39
C MET A 116 -5.02 -28.37 -9.96
N LEU A 117 -6.19 -28.07 -9.39
CA LEU A 117 -6.71 -28.81 -8.23
C LEU A 117 -7.00 -30.27 -8.64
N ALA A 118 -7.53 -31.09 -7.74
CA ALA A 118 -7.73 -32.54 -7.92
C ALA A 118 -8.51 -32.97 -9.18
N GLY A 119 -9.09 -32.02 -9.92
CA GLY A 119 -9.65 -32.20 -11.26
C GLY A 119 -11.16 -32.41 -11.26
N ASN A 120 -11.81 -32.18 -10.11
CA ASN A 120 -13.26 -32.16 -10.01
C ASN A 120 -13.82 -30.85 -10.59
N PRO A 121 -15.15 -30.76 -10.84
CA PRO A 121 -15.78 -29.48 -11.11
C PRO A 121 -15.45 -28.47 -10.00
N LEU A 122 -15.01 -27.28 -10.39
CA LEU A 122 -14.55 -26.24 -9.47
C LEU A 122 -15.66 -25.24 -9.15
N THR A 123 -15.88 -24.98 -7.86
CA THR A 123 -16.71 -23.87 -7.37
C THR A 123 -15.82 -22.77 -6.79
N ALA A 124 -16.07 -21.52 -7.17
CA ALA A 124 -15.41 -20.37 -6.58
C ALA A 124 -16.35 -19.66 -5.59
N LEU A 125 -16.13 -19.83 -4.29
CA LEU A 125 -16.89 -19.17 -3.23
C LEU A 125 -16.32 -17.77 -3.00
N MET A 126 -17.04 -16.73 -3.44
CA MET A 126 -16.56 -15.35 -3.43
C MET A 126 -17.29 -14.50 -2.40
N MET A 127 -16.51 -13.85 -1.52
CA MET A 127 -17.03 -13.00 -0.44
C MET A 127 -16.55 -11.56 -0.61
N GLY A 128 -17.41 -10.60 -0.27
CA GLY A 128 -17.16 -9.16 -0.42
C GLY A 128 -16.44 -8.54 0.78
N GLY A 129 -16.13 -7.24 0.68
CA GLY A 129 -15.58 -6.48 1.81
C GLY A 129 -16.66 -5.92 2.72
N THR A 130 -16.25 -5.12 3.70
CA THR A 130 -17.17 -4.45 4.63
C THR A 130 -18.29 -3.71 3.90
N GLY A 131 -19.53 -3.95 4.29
CA GLY A 131 -20.75 -3.43 3.66
C GLY A 131 -21.19 -4.19 2.40
N GLN A 132 -20.53 -5.29 2.03
CA GLN A 132 -20.85 -6.09 0.86
C GLN A 132 -21.15 -7.55 1.22
N PRO A 133 -22.25 -7.83 1.96
CA PRO A 133 -22.56 -9.18 2.44
C PRO A 133 -22.81 -10.20 1.31
N ILE A 134 -23.17 -9.74 0.12
CA ILE A 134 -23.27 -10.54 -1.11
C ILE A 134 -22.69 -9.71 -2.25
N LEU A 135 -21.75 -10.30 -3.01
CA LEU A 135 -21.19 -9.66 -4.20
C LEU A 135 -22.20 -9.64 -5.36
N PRO A 136 -22.34 -8.51 -6.08
CA PRO A 136 -23.21 -8.44 -7.24
C PRO A 136 -22.62 -9.26 -8.42
N PRO A 137 -23.45 -9.73 -9.38
CA PRO A 137 -23.00 -10.56 -10.50
C PRO A 137 -21.85 -9.97 -11.32
N ARG A 138 -21.83 -8.64 -11.51
CA ARG A 138 -20.74 -7.95 -12.22
C ARG A 138 -19.41 -8.04 -11.48
N ALA A 139 -19.42 -8.02 -10.15
CA ALA A 139 -18.19 -8.19 -9.37
C ALA A 139 -17.69 -9.63 -9.48
N LEU A 140 -18.58 -10.62 -9.39
CA LEU A 140 -18.23 -12.04 -9.57
C LEU A 140 -17.54 -12.30 -10.91
N SER A 141 -18.04 -11.72 -12.01
CA SER A 141 -17.44 -11.92 -13.33
C SER A 141 -16.05 -11.26 -13.47
N ILE A 142 -15.86 -10.08 -12.89
CA ILE A 142 -14.54 -9.42 -12.87
C ILE A 142 -13.57 -10.24 -12.02
N ILE A 143 -13.99 -10.67 -10.83
CA ILE A 143 -13.15 -11.46 -9.91
C ILE A 143 -12.76 -12.78 -10.56
N ASP A 144 -13.72 -13.52 -11.10
CA ASP A 144 -13.48 -14.80 -11.76
C ASP A 144 -12.46 -14.65 -12.90
N SER A 145 -12.74 -13.75 -13.84
CA SER A 145 -11.90 -13.56 -15.03
C SER A 145 -10.50 -13.05 -14.73
N ALA A 146 -10.31 -12.28 -13.65
CA ALA A 146 -9.04 -11.67 -13.33
C ALA A 146 -8.20 -12.50 -12.33
N TYR A 147 -8.81 -13.14 -11.34
CA TYR A 147 -8.11 -13.72 -10.19
C TYR A 147 -8.26 -15.24 -10.05
N ILE A 148 -9.32 -15.84 -10.59
CA ILE A 148 -9.62 -17.27 -10.36
C ILE A 148 -9.38 -18.09 -11.62
N SER A 149 -10.13 -17.84 -12.68
CA SER A 149 -10.06 -18.58 -13.94
C SER A 149 -8.65 -18.65 -14.55
N PRO A 150 -7.81 -17.59 -14.53
CA PRO A 150 -6.46 -17.66 -15.07
C PRO A 150 -5.53 -18.65 -14.34
N ILE A 151 -5.82 -18.95 -13.07
CA ILE A 151 -4.96 -19.77 -12.21
C ILE A 151 -5.51 -21.21 -12.13
N PHE A 152 -6.82 -21.34 -11.90
CA PHE A 152 -7.47 -22.61 -11.59
C PHE A 152 -8.33 -23.17 -12.73
N GLY A 153 -8.50 -22.40 -13.81
CA GLY A 153 -9.30 -22.79 -14.96
C GLY A 153 -10.82 -22.57 -14.78
N PRO A 154 -11.63 -23.16 -15.68
CA PRO A 154 -13.08 -22.99 -15.67
C PRO A 154 -13.71 -23.40 -14.33
N ASN A 155 -14.61 -22.55 -13.82
CA ASN A 155 -15.27 -22.76 -12.53
C ASN A 155 -16.71 -22.23 -12.53
N THR A 156 -17.41 -22.48 -11.42
CA THR A 156 -18.72 -21.89 -11.12
C THR A 156 -18.56 -20.80 -10.05
N PRO A 157 -18.62 -19.50 -10.39
CA PRO A 157 -18.64 -18.43 -9.40
C PRO A 157 -19.92 -18.45 -8.56
N VAL A 158 -19.76 -18.39 -7.24
CA VAL A 158 -20.87 -18.33 -6.28
C VAL A 158 -20.61 -17.19 -5.30
N ALA A 159 -21.56 -16.28 -5.16
CA ALA A 159 -21.52 -15.30 -4.09
C ALA A 159 -21.81 -15.99 -2.75
N GLN A 160 -20.78 -16.11 -1.91
CA GLN A 160 -20.90 -16.65 -0.56
C GLN A 160 -21.34 -15.52 0.37
N TYR A 161 -22.46 -15.71 1.07
CA TYR A 161 -22.92 -14.75 2.07
C TYR A 161 -21.98 -14.75 3.29
N THR A 162 -21.60 -13.55 3.71
CA THR A 162 -20.94 -13.24 4.99
C THR A 162 -21.56 -11.96 5.56
N PRO A 163 -21.47 -11.67 6.87
CA PRO A 163 -22.18 -10.52 7.43
C PRO A 163 -21.62 -9.17 6.97
N GLU A 164 -20.30 -9.05 6.84
CA GLU A 164 -19.59 -7.84 6.39
C GLU A 164 -19.95 -6.56 7.15
N GLN A 165 -20.16 -6.67 8.46
CA GLN A 165 -20.51 -5.56 9.35
C GLN A 165 -19.29 -5.02 10.11
N TRP A 166 -19.39 -3.77 10.57
CA TRP A 166 -18.40 -3.12 11.40
C TRP A 166 -19.06 -1.98 12.18
N TRP A 167 -19.65 -2.30 13.32
CA TRP A 167 -20.23 -1.31 14.23
C TRP A 167 -19.15 -0.34 14.77
N PRO A 168 -19.46 0.97 14.93
CA PRO A 168 -20.75 1.65 14.69
C PRO A 168 -20.94 2.17 13.26
N PHE A 169 -20.07 1.81 12.32
CA PHE A 169 -20.08 2.36 10.96
C PHE A 169 -21.14 1.68 10.08
N ILE A 170 -21.28 0.36 10.17
CA ILE A 170 -22.24 -0.41 9.38
C ILE A 170 -22.71 -1.66 10.12
N GLY A 171 -24.03 -1.84 10.19
CA GLY A 171 -24.65 -2.97 10.88
C GLY A 171 -24.52 -2.89 12.41
N ASN A 172 -24.84 -4.02 13.06
CA ASN A 172 -24.90 -4.13 14.52
C ASN A 172 -23.80 -5.04 15.10
N LEU A 173 -23.12 -5.84 14.26
CA LEU A 173 -22.01 -6.66 14.72
C LEU A 173 -20.73 -5.84 14.79
N SER A 174 -19.91 -6.08 15.82
CA SER A 174 -18.51 -5.65 15.80
C SER A 174 -17.75 -6.30 14.65
N LEU A 175 -16.54 -5.80 14.37
CA LEU A 175 -15.68 -6.38 13.34
C LEU A 175 -15.35 -7.85 13.67
N ASP A 176 -14.94 -8.15 14.90
CA ASP A 176 -14.59 -9.52 15.32
C ASP A 176 -15.82 -10.45 15.28
N GLN A 177 -17.01 -9.97 15.68
CA GLN A 177 -18.25 -10.75 15.59
C GLN A 177 -18.64 -11.05 14.14
N SER A 178 -18.54 -10.04 13.26
CA SER A 178 -18.82 -10.19 11.83
C SER A 178 -17.88 -11.22 11.20
N ILE A 179 -16.57 -11.13 11.49
CA ILE A 179 -15.57 -12.08 11.02
C ILE A 179 -15.84 -13.49 11.56
N ALA A 180 -16.12 -13.65 12.85
CA ALA A 180 -16.37 -14.96 13.47
C ALA A 180 -17.61 -15.65 12.87
N GLN A 181 -18.69 -14.91 12.64
CA GLN A 181 -19.86 -15.43 11.94
C GLN A 181 -19.53 -15.76 10.48
N GLY A 182 -18.75 -14.91 9.80
CA GLY A 182 -18.27 -15.15 8.44
C GLY A 182 -17.48 -16.45 8.31
N VAL A 183 -16.60 -16.75 9.27
CA VAL A 183 -15.81 -18.01 9.30
C VAL A 183 -16.74 -19.22 9.37
N THR A 184 -17.75 -19.18 10.22
CA THR A 184 -18.74 -20.27 10.34
C THR A 184 -19.49 -20.48 9.03
N LEU A 185 -19.92 -19.40 8.38
CA LEU A 185 -20.65 -19.45 7.11
C LEU A 185 -19.76 -19.96 5.96
N LEU A 186 -18.51 -19.51 5.91
CA LEU A 186 -17.52 -19.97 4.93
C LEU A 186 -17.22 -21.46 5.10
N ASN A 187 -16.97 -21.91 6.33
CA ASN A 187 -16.69 -23.33 6.62
C ASN A 187 -17.86 -24.24 6.17
N ASN A 188 -19.10 -23.82 6.41
CA ASN A 188 -20.29 -24.53 5.94
C ASN A 188 -20.33 -24.59 4.40
N GLY A 189 -20.03 -23.48 3.72
CA GLY A 189 -19.97 -23.41 2.26
C GLY A 189 -18.90 -24.33 1.66
N ILE A 190 -17.68 -24.29 2.20
CA ILE A 190 -16.58 -25.16 1.79
C ILE A 190 -16.98 -26.63 1.95
N ASN A 191 -17.49 -27.01 3.12
CA ASN A 191 -17.88 -28.40 3.40
C ASN A 191 -19.01 -28.88 2.48
N ALA A 192 -19.99 -28.04 2.19
CA ALA A 192 -21.09 -28.38 1.27
C ALA A 192 -20.58 -28.68 -0.14
N GLU A 193 -19.69 -27.85 -0.68
CA GLU A 193 -19.12 -28.05 -2.03
C GLU A 193 -18.21 -29.29 -2.08
N LEU A 194 -17.37 -29.49 -1.07
CA LEU A 194 -16.50 -30.67 -0.98
C LEU A 194 -17.30 -31.98 -0.90
N GLN A 195 -18.42 -32.00 -0.14
CA GLN A 195 -19.35 -33.13 -0.04
C GLN A 195 -20.06 -33.41 -1.37
N ASN A 196 -20.30 -32.38 -2.19
CA ASN A 196 -20.81 -32.51 -3.55
C ASN A 196 -19.73 -32.92 -4.57
N ASN A 197 -18.57 -33.37 -4.09
CA ASN A 197 -17.42 -33.77 -4.90
C ASN A 197 -16.96 -32.67 -5.88
N ARG A 198 -16.97 -31.42 -5.40
CA ARG A 198 -16.40 -30.27 -6.12
C ARG A 198 -15.11 -29.85 -5.46
N ASP A 199 -14.18 -29.33 -6.24
CA ASP A 199 -13.03 -28.62 -5.70
C ASP A 199 -13.45 -27.18 -5.41
N VAL A 200 -12.78 -26.52 -4.47
CA VAL A 200 -13.19 -25.19 -3.98
C VAL A 200 -12.03 -24.22 -4.06
N VAL A 201 -12.29 -23.04 -4.64
CA VAL A 201 -11.44 -21.86 -4.46
C VAL A 201 -12.24 -20.81 -3.69
N VAL A 202 -11.68 -20.33 -2.58
CA VAL A 202 -12.26 -19.25 -1.79
C VAL A 202 -11.66 -17.93 -2.22
N PHE A 203 -12.49 -16.95 -2.52
CA PHE A 203 -12.07 -15.57 -2.75
C PHE A 203 -12.50 -14.66 -1.60
N GLY A 204 -11.57 -13.91 -1.03
CA GLY A 204 -11.84 -12.97 0.06
C GLY A 204 -11.27 -11.58 -0.21
N TYR A 205 -12.12 -10.56 -0.08
CA TYR A 205 -11.74 -9.14 -0.21
C TYR A 205 -11.84 -8.40 1.12
N SER A 206 -10.83 -7.61 1.49
CA SER A 206 -10.88 -6.70 2.65
C SER A 206 -11.22 -7.45 3.95
N GLN A 207 -12.32 -7.16 4.63
CA GLN A 207 -12.76 -7.91 5.82
C GLN A 207 -12.89 -9.43 5.56
N SER A 208 -13.39 -9.86 4.40
CA SER A 208 -13.45 -11.28 4.05
C SER A 208 -12.08 -11.95 3.83
N SER A 209 -11.01 -11.17 3.63
CA SER A 209 -9.65 -11.73 3.67
C SER A 209 -9.26 -12.19 5.08
N ALA A 210 -9.78 -11.51 6.12
CA ALA A 210 -9.62 -11.93 7.51
C ALA A 210 -10.51 -13.13 7.85
N VAL A 211 -11.72 -13.20 7.29
CA VAL A 211 -12.57 -14.40 7.34
C VAL A 211 -11.83 -15.61 6.78
N ALA A 212 -11.30 -15.50 5.55
CA ALA A 212 -10.54 -16.57 4.92
C ALA A 212 -9.25 -16.90 5.71
N THR A 213 -8.55 -15.90 6.24
CA THR A 213 -7.37 -16.10 7.09
C THR A 213 -7.70 -16.89 8.35
N ASN A 214 -8.81 -16.57 9.02
CA ASN A 214 -9.24 -17.28 10.22
C ASN A 214 -9.73 -18.69 9.91
N GLU A 215 -10.36 -18.89 8.75
CA GLU A 215 -10.72 -20.22 8.26
C GLU A 215 -9.46 -21.07 8.00
N ILE A 216 -8.45 -20.53 7.29
CA ILE A 216 -7.17 -21.23 7.08
C ILE A 216 -6.57 -21.69 8.43
N ARG A 217 -6.55 -20.80 9.42
CA ARG A 217 -6.06 -21.12 10.77
C ARG A 217 -6.90 -22.21 11.44
N ALA A 218 -8.22 -22.14 11.33
CA ALA A 218 -9.12 -23.15 11.89
C ALA A 218 -8.88 -24.52 11.24
N LEU A 219 -8.73 -24.58 9.92
CA LEU A 219 -8.45 -25.80 9.18
C LEU A 219 -7.08 -26.40 9.55
N MET A 220 -6.05 -25.57 9.68
CA MET A 220 -4.70 -25.99 10.12
C MET A 220 -4.68 -26.50 11.57
N ALA A 221 -5.60 -26.05 12.41
CA ALA A 221 -5.73 -26.48 13.80
C ALA A 221 -6.53 -27.80 13.96
N LEU A 222 -7.18 -28.29 12.89
CA LEU A 222 -7.90 -29.56 12.95
C LEU A 222 -6.95 -30.75 13.17
N PRO A 223 -7.41 -31.82 13.84
CA PRO A 223 -6.65 -33.04 13.96
C PRO A 223 -6.23 -33.62 12.58
N PRO A 224 -5.09 -34.31 12.49
CA PRO A 224 -4.66 -34.96 11.25
C PRO A 224 -5.77 -35.82 10.62
N GLY A 225 -6.02 -35.60 9.33
CA GLY A 225 -7.05 -36.32 8.58
C GLY A 225 -8.48 -35.75 8.68
N GLN A 226 -8.70 -34.70 9.48
CA GLN A 226 -9.99 -34.00 9.53
C GLN A 226 -10.03 -32.74 8.65
N ALA A 227 -8.88 -32.13 8.37
CA ALA A 227 -8.79 -31.00 7.46
C ALA A 227 -9.07 -31.42 6.00
N PRO A 228 -9.73 -30.58 5.18
CA PRO A 228 -9.86 -30.79 3.75
C PRO A 228 -8.52 -31.09 3.09
N ASP A 229 -8.54 -31.99 2.11
CA ASP A 229 -7.37 -32.28 1.28
C ASP A 229 -6.85 -30.99 0.63
N PRO A 230 -5.58 -30.62 0.85
CA PRO A 230 -4.98 -29.43 0.24
C PRO A 230 -5.04 -29.40 -1.29
N SER A 231 -5.21 -30.54 -1.97
CA SER A 231 -5.39 -30.58 -3.42
C SER A 231 -6.81 -30.20 -3.88
N ARG A 232 -7.76 -30.01 -2.94
CA ARG A 232 -9.17 -29.73 -3.24
C ARG A 232 -9.63 -28.34 -2.76
N LEU A 233 -8.77 -27.61 -2.08
CA LEU A 233 -9.08 -26.30 -1.51
C LEU A 233 -7.93 -25.31 -1.74
N ALA A 234 -8.27 -24.13 -2.25
CA ALA A 234 -7.35 -23.02 -2.45
C ALA A 234 -7.99 -21.69 -2.08
N PHE A 235 -7.17 -20.64 -1.94
CA PHE A 235 -7.57 -19.32 -1.50
C PHE A 235 -6.98 -18.23 -2.42
N THR A 236 -7.76 -17.19 -2.70
CA THR A 236 -7.30 -15.98 -3.36
C THR A 236 -7.78 -14.76 -2.57
N LEU A 237 -6.85 -13.93 -2.10
CA LEU A 237 -7.14 -12.80 -1.22
C LEU A 237 -6.70 -11.49 -1.88
N ILE A 238 -7.56 -10.49 -1.86
CA ILE A 238 -7.25 -9.12 -2.30
C ILE A 238 -7.46 -8.13 -1.16
N GLY A 239 -6.62 -7.09 -1.09
CA GLY A 239 -6.70 -6.13 0.02
C GLY A 239 -6.59 -6.83 1.38
N ASN A 240 -5.69 -7.81 1.49
CA ASN A 240 -5.59 -8.67 2.65
C ASN A 240 -5.15 -7.90 3.90
N ILE A 241 -6.06 -7.68 4.83
CA ILE A 241 -5.78 -6.89 6.06
C ILE A 241 -4.90 -7.66 7.06
N ASN A 242 -4.68 -8.95 6.82
CA ASN A 242 -3.76 -9.83 7.54
C ASN A 242 -2.49 -10.14 6.73
N ASN A 243 -2.19 -9.40 5.66
CA ASN A 243 -0.98 -9.64 4.85
C ASN A 243 0.29 -9.65 5.74
N PRO A 244 1.19 -10.67 5.66
CA PRO A 244 2.29 -10.80 6.61
C PRO A 244 3.24 -9.60 6.62
N ASN A 245 3.53 -9.02 5.45
CA ASN A 245 4.21 -7.73 5.37
C ASN A 245 3.26 -6.67 4.81
N GLY A 246 2.60 -5.93 5.70
CA GLY A 246 1.78 -4.77 5.34
C GLY A 246 0.36 -4.80 5.88
N GLY A 247 -0.20 -5.95 6.23
CA GLY A 247 -1.55 -6.03 6.77
C GLY A 247 -1.66 -5.29 8.10
N ILE A 248 -2.66 -4.43 8.24
CA ILE A 248 -2.85 -3.63 9.46
C ILE A 248 -3.04 -4.51 10.71
N LEU A 249 -3.68 -5.68 10.57
CA LEU A 249 -3.87 -6.63 11.67
C LEU A 249 -2.58 -7.37 12.07
N GLU A 250 -1.58 -7.37 11.18
CA GLU A 250 -0.22 -7.85 11.47
C GLU A 250 0.69 -6.73 11.99
N ARG A 251 0.60 -5.51 11.43
CA ARG A 251 1.41 -4.36 11.86
C ARG A 251 1.31 -4.10 13.36
N TYR A 252 0.10 -4.22 13.91
CA TYR A 252 -0.14 -4.03 15.35
C TYR A 252 -0.60 -5.31 16.04
N THR A 253 -0.10 -6.46 15.56
CA THR A 253 -0.43 -7.79 16.10
C THR A 253 -0.36 -7.83 17.63
N GLY A 254 -1.35 -8.47 18.25
CA GLY A 254 -1.54 -8.55 19.69
C GLY A 254 -2.37 -7.43 20.30
N LEU A 255 -2.54 -6.28 19.62
CA LEU A 255 -3.43 -5.21 20.07
C LEU A 255 -4.90 -5.67 20.10
N TYR A 256 -5.67 -5.14 21.05
CA TYR A 256 -7.11 -5.30 21.12
C TYR A 256 -7.75 -3.95 21.47
N ILE A 257 -8.81 -3.57 20.75
CA ILE A 257 -9.58 -2.35 21.00
C ILE A 257 -10.94 -2.76 21.59
N PRO A 258 -11.13 -2.73 22.93
CA PRO A 258 -12.31 -3.33 23.56
C PRO A 258 -13.64 -2.73 23.14
N PHE A 259 -13.70 -1.40 23.03
CA PHE A 259 -14.94 -0.70 22.69
C PHE A 259 -15.42 -0.99 21.26
N LEU A 260 -14.51 -1.21 20.32
CA LEU A 260 -14.87 -1.54 18.93
C LEU A 260 -14.86 -3.05 18.67
N ASP A 261 -14.42 -3.83 19.66
CA ASP A 261 -14.19 -5.27 19.57
C ASP A 261 -13.42 -5.65 18.29
N ILE A 262 -12.18 -5.15 18.23
CA ILE A 262 -11.24 -5.37 17.12
C ILE A 262 -9.99 -6.05 17.66
N SER A 263 -9.71 -7.25 17.17
CA SER A 263 -8.48 -7.99 17.45
C SER A 263 -7.47 -7.86 16.30
N PHE A 264 -6.27 -7.40 16.62
CA PHE A 264 -5.12 -7.46 15.71
C PHE A 264 -4.49 -8.85 15.82
N ASN A 265 -5.06 -9.79 15.08
CA ASN A 265 -4.80 -11.21 15.22
C ASN A 265 -3.66 -11.75 14.34
N GLY A 266 -2.82 -10.87 13.79
CA GLY A 266 -1.58 -11.23 13.12
C GLY A 266 -1.73 -11.73 11.68
N ALA A 267 -0.62 -12.20 11.11
CA ALA A 267 -0.47 -12.53 9.70
C ALA A 267 -1.26 -13.76 9.20
N THR A 268 -1.77 -13.71 7.97
CA THR A 268 -2.21 -14.89 7.22
C THR A 268 -1.08 -15.92 7.19
N PRO A 269 -1.30 -17.18 7.61
CA PRO A 269 -0.23 -18.17 7.71
C PRO A 269 0.45 -18.42 6.36
N SER A 270 1.74 -18.10 6.26
CA SER A 270 2.53 -18.35 5.05
C SER A 270 2.89 -19.83 4.88
N ASN A 271 2.80 -20.62 5.95
CA ASN A 271 3.01 -22.07 5.94
C ASN A 271 1.70 -22.87 5.77
N SER A 272 0.63 -22.23 5.30
CA SER A 272 -0.62 -22.92 4.96
C SER A 272 -0.36 -24.06 3.96
N PRO A 273 -0.95 -25.25 4.16
CA PRO A 273 -0.85 -26.32 3.18
C PRO A 273 -1.67 -26.03 1.92
N TYR A 274 -2.64 -25.11 1.98
CA TYR A 274 -3.52 -24.75 0.86
C TYR A 274 -2.85 -23.74 -0.07
N GLN A 275 -3.01 -23.93 -1.39
CA GLN A 275 -2.59 -22.93 -2.37
C GLN A 275 -3.27 -21.59 -2.08
N THR A 276 -2.49 -20.54 -1.89
CA THR A 276 -3.00 -19.22 -1.50
C THR A 276 -2.37 -18.14 -2.36
N TYR A 277 -3.17 -17.27 -2.97
CA TYR A 277 -2.69 -16.15 -3.79
C TYR A 277 -3.12 -14.84 -3.15
N ILE A 278 -2.17 -13.98 -2.78
CA ILE A 278 -2.44 -12.70 -2.13
C ILE A 278 -2.02 -11.57 -3.05
N TYR A 279 -2.96 -10.69 -3.39
CA TYR A 279 -2.75 -9.51 -4.20
C TYR A 279 -2.97 -8.24 -3.39
N THR A 280 -2.01 -7.34 -3.41
CA THR A 280 -2.01 -6.12 -2.58
C THR A 280 -1.68 -4.90 -3.41
N GLY A 281 -2.39 -3.80 -3.22
CA GLY A 281 -2.10 -2.50 -3.83
C GLY A 281 -1.03 -1.78 -3.04
N GLN A 282 -0.04 -1.22 -3.73
CA GLN A 282 0.95 -0.36 -3.09
C GLN A 282 0.25 0.84 -2.48
N TYR A 283 0.58 1.13 -1.21
CA TYR A 283 -0.03 2.17 -0.38
C TYR A 283 -1.50 1.91 0.01
N ASP A 284 -2.01 0.69 -0.17
CA ASP A 284 -3.29 0.28 0.41
C ASP A 284 -3.27 0.47 1.93
N GLY A 285 -4.14 1.34 2.44
CA GLY A 285 -4.12 1.74 3.85
C GLY A 285 -4.37 0.62 4.86
N TYR A 286 -4.98 -0.49 4.43
CA TYR A 286 -5.24 -1.64 5.30
C TYR A 286 -4.34 -2.84 4.99
N ALA A 287 -4.01 -3.08 3.72
CA ALA A 287 -3.27 -4.28 3.29
C ALA A 287 -1.77 -4.05 3.04
N HIS A 288 -1.38 -2.79 2.86
CA HIS A 288 0.00 -2.33 2.75
C HIS A 288 0.19 -1.09 3.63
N ASN A 289 -0.06 -1.24 4.92
CA ASN A 289 0.10 -0.23 5.94
C ASN A 289 1.59 0.00 6.26
N PRO A 290 2.04 1.26 6.48
CA PRO A 290 3.43 1.59 6.77
C PRO A 290 4.04 0.75 7.88
N GLN A 291 5.32 0.37 7.73
CA GLN A 291 6.05 -0.29 8.81
C GLN A 291 6.47 0.73 9.89
N TYR A 292 6.72 1.98 9.49
CA TYR A 292 7.26 3.02 10.38
C TYR A 292 6.24 4.15 10.58
N PRO A 293 5.32 4.04 11.56
CA PRO A 293 4.21 4.97 11.78
C PRO A 293 4.61 6.34 12.35
N LEU A 294 5.93 6.64 12.42
CA LEU A 294 6.42 7.99 12.67
C LEU A 294 6.65 8.77 11.36
N ASN A 295 6.57 8.11 10.21
CA ASN A 295 6.63 8.77 8.91
C ASN A 295 5.23 9.24 8.50
N ILE A 296 4.90 10.45 8.95
CA ILE A 296 3.57 11.07 8.76
C ILE A 296 3.16 11.14 7.28
N LEU A 297 4.11 11.37 6.36
CA LEU A 297 3.80 11.40 4.92
C LEU A 297 3.33 10.03 4.44
N SER A 298 3.94 8.97 4.94
CA SER A 298 3.57 7.59 4.63
C SER A 298 2.20 7.25 5.19
N ASP A 299 1.93 7.67 6.42
CA ASP A 299 0.65 7.44 7.09
C ASP A 299 -0.50 8.20 6.41
N LEU A 300 -0.29 9.48 6.05
CA LEU A 300 -1.26 10.26 5.29
C LEU A 300 -1.49 9.66 3.90
N ASN A 301 -0.43 9.21 3.24
CA ASN A 301 -0.55 8.55 1.93
C ASN A 301 -1.32 7.22 2.04
N ALA A 302 -1.05 6.40 3.06
CA ALA A 302 -1.79 5.17 3.34
C ALA A 302 -3.27 5.45 3.67
N PHE A 303 -3.55 6.49 4.46
CA PHE A 303 -4.91 6.92 4.77
C PHE A 303 -5.68 7.30 3.49
N MET A 304 -5.06 8.11 2.63
CA MET A 304 -5.65 8.42 1.32
C MET A 304 -5.80 7.17 0.45
N GLY A 305 -4.85 6.24 0.57
CA GLY A 305 -4.85 4.93 -0.07
C GLY A 305 -6.02 4.03 0.31
N ILE A 306 -6.70 4.25 1.45
CA ILE A 306 -7.98 3.57 1.74
C ILE A 306 -9.01 3.88 0.63
N SER A 307 -9.12 5.15 0.25
CA SER A 307 -10.08 5.56 -0.78
C SER A 307 -9.56 5.29 -2.20
N GLN A 308 -8.28 5.54 -2.46
CA GLN A 308 -7.73 5.54 -3.82
C GLN A 308 -7.23 4.17 -4.27
N VAL A 309 -6.85 3.30 -3.34
CA VAL A 309 -6.25 1.99 -3.64
C VAL A 309 -7.13 0.87 -3.11
N HIS A 310 -7.46 0.88 -1.81
CA HIS A 310 -8.25 -0.19 -1.21
C HIS A 310 -9.66 -0.27 -1.79
N ASN A 311 -10.36 0.85 -1.94
CA ASN A 311 -11.70 0.85 -2.54
C ASN A 311 -11.70 0.69 -4.07
N ALA A 312 -10.54 0.61 -4.72
CA ALA A 312 -10.43 0.47 -6.16
C ALA A 312 -10.51 -0.99 -6.64
N TYR A 313 -10.37 -1.97 -5.74
CA TYR A 313 -10.57 -3.37 -6.10
C TYR A 313 -12.05 -3.68 -6.46
N PRO A 314 -12.31 -4.78 -7.19
CA PRO A 314 -11.34 -5.65 -7.87
C PRO A 314 -10.80 -5.02 -9.15
N PHE A 315 -9.49 -5.18 -9.40
CA PHE A 315 -8.88 -4.80 -10.68
C PHE A 315 -9.20 -5.76 -11.82
N THR A 316 -9.05 -5.28 -13.05
CA THR A 316 -9.28 -6.03 -14.28
C THR A 316 -8.22 -7.10 -14.54
N ALA A 317 -8.50 -8.06 -15.41
CA ALA A 317 -7.54 -9.11 -15.77
C ALA A 317 -6.22 -8.56 -16.36
N ALA A 318 -6.27 -7.43 -17.08
CA ALA A 318 -5.08 -6.78 -17.60
C ALA A 318 -4.20 -6.18 -16.50
N GLU A 319 -4.82 -5.60 -15.46
CA GLU A 319 -4.09 -5.08 -14.29
C GLU A 319 -3.51 -6.23 -13.45
N VAL A 320 -4.27 -7.32 -13.25
CA VAL A 320 -3.80 -8.53 -12.55
C VAL A 320 -2.63 -9.19 -13.27
N ALA A 321 -2.66 -9.24 -14.60
CA ALA A 321 -1.54 -9.77 -15.38
C ALA A 321 -0.24 -8.96 -15.21
N ASN A 322 -0.33 -7.69 -14.81
CA ASN A 322 0.81 -6.81 -14.56
C ASN A 322 1.20 -6.72 -13.07
N ALA A 323 0.55 -7.47 -12.18
CA ALA A 323 0.90 -7.49 -10.77
C ALA A 323 2.32 -8.05 -10.57
N VAL A 324 3.13 -7.35 -9.79
CA VAL A 324 4.54 -7.69 -9.56
C VAL A 324 4.63 -8.81 -8.51
N PRO A 325 5.24 -9.97 -8.82
CA PRO A 325 5.48 -10.99 -7.80
C PRO A 325 6.47 -10.47 -6.76
N LEU A 326 6.14 -10.65 -5.48
CA LEU A 326 6.98 -10.24 -4.36
C LEU A 326 7.92 -11.37 -3.93
N PRO A 327 9.15 -11.06 -3.50
CA PRO A 327 10.10 -12.07 -3.05
C PRO A 327 9.64 -12.70 -1.72
N THR A 328 9.91 -13.99 -1.57
CA THR A 328 9.76 -14.74 -0.32
C THR A 328 11.10 -15.07 0.31
N SER A 329 11.08 -15.43 1.59
CA SER A 329 12.29 -15.68 2.38
C SER A 329 13.12 -16.84 1.82
N PRO A 330 14.46 -16.81 1.96
CA PRO A 330 15.31 -17.87 1.44
C PRO A 330 14.94 -19.22 2.05
N GLY A 331 14.65 -20.20 1.19
CA GLY A 331 14.21 -21.53 1.63
C GLY A 331 12.72 -21.64 1.94
N TYR A 332 11.91 -20.64 1.60
CA TYR A 332 10.45 -20.72 1.70
C TYR A 332 9.90 -21.87 0.84
N THR A 333 9.21 -22.81 1.48
CA THR A 333 8.55 -23.96 0.84
C THR A 333 7.03 -23.96 1.02
N GLY A 334 6.45 -22.81 1.41
CA GLY A 334 5.01 -22.68 1.60
C GLY A 334 4.27 -22.55 0.27
N ASN A 335 2.93 -22.62 0.35
CA ASN A 335 2.04 -22.59 -0.82
C ASN A 335 1.38 -21.23 -1.05
N THR A 336 1.92 -20.17 -0.45
CA THR A 336 1.39 -18.81 -0.57
C THR A 336 2.23 -17.98 -1.54
N HIS A 337 1.56 -17.39 -2.52
CA HIS A 337 2.14 -16.53 -3.55
C HIS A 337 1.68 -15.09 -3.33
N TYR A 338 2.62 -14.15 -3.44
CA TYR A 338 2.39 -12.75 -3.09
C TYR A 338 2.63 -11.85 -4.31
N TYR A 339 1.68 -10.97 -4.58
CA TYR A 339 1.71 -10.06 -5.72
C TYR A 339 1.35 -8.65 -5.29
N MET A 340 1.94 -7.66 -5.96
CA MET A 340 1.69 -6.25 -5.70
C MET A 340 1.30 -5.49 -6.96
N PHE A 341 0.21 -4.73 -6.88
CA PHE A 341 -0.11 -3.70 -7.84
C PHE A 341 0.66 -2.44 -7.47
N LEU A 342 1.56 -2.00 -8.35
CA LEU A 342 2.31 -0.76 -8.13
C LEU A 342 1.42 0.46 -8.42
N THR A 343 1.51 1.47 -7.58
CA THR A 343 0.61 2.63 -7.63
C THR A 343 1.34 3.83 -8.22
N GLN A 344 1.01 4.16 -9.48
CA GLN A 344 1.67 5.22 -10.24
C GLN A 344 1.45 6.62 -9.67
N ASP A 345 0.29 6.89 -9.07
CA ASP A 345 0.00 8.18 -8.47
C ASP A 345 -0.08 8.05 -6.96
N LEU A 346 0.74 8.82 -6.24
CA LEU A 346 0.66 8.84 -4.78
C LEU A 346 -0.76 9.24 -4.34
N PRO A 347 -1.46 8.40 -3.56
CA PRO A 347 -2.78 8.74 -3.03
C PRO A 347 -2.83 10.10 -2.32
N LEU A 348 -1.75 10.49 -1.64
CA LEU A 348 -1.63 11.78 -0.95
C LEU A 348 -1.81 12.99 -1.88
N LEU A 349 -1.49 12.83 -3.16
CA LEU A 349 -1.58 13.88 -4.17
C LEU A 349 -2.92 13.90 -4.91
N ALA A 350 -3.82 12.96 -4.64
CA ALA A 350 -5.13 12.91 -5.29
C ALA A 350 -5.93 14.23 -5.16
N PRO A 351 -5.97 14.92 -3.99
CA PRO A 351 -6.65 16.20 -3.87
C PRO A 351 -6.02 17.31 -4.74
N ILE A 352 -4.70 17.28 -4.92
CA ILE A 352 -3.99 18.24 -5.78
C ILE A 352 -4.34 17.96 -7.24
N ARG A 353 -4.30 16.70 -7.67
CA ARG A 353 -4.70 16.28 -9.03
C ARG A 353 -6.15 16.64 -9.37
N ALA A 354 -7.03 16.67 -8.37
CA ALA A 354 -8.42 17.04 -8.57
C ALA A 354 -8.64 18.53 -8.91
N ILE A 355 -7.62 19.40 -8.75
CA ILE A 355 -7.69 20.81 -9.15
C ILE A 355 -7.67 20.90 -10.68
N PRO A 356 -8.71 21.43 -11.34
CA PRO A 356 -8.78 21.49 -12.79
C PRO A 356 -7.61 22.26 -13.41
N PHE A 357 -7.13 21.79 -14.56
CA PHE A 357 -6.08 22.39 -15.40
C PHE A 357 -4.66 22.44 -14.83
N ILE A 358 -4.49 22.76 -13.54
CA ILE A 358 -3.17 22.94 -12.92
C ILE A 358 -2.80 21.82 -11.93
N GLY A 359 -3.77 21.03 -11.48
CA GLY A 359 -3.56 20.00 -10.46
C GLY A 359 -2.58 18.91 -10.86
N SER A 360 -2.80 18.27 -12.01
CA SER A 360 -1.91 17.20 -12.51
C SER A 360 -0.49 17.70 -12.74
N PRO A 361 -0.23 18.84 -13.43
CA PRO A 361 1.13 19.37 -13.56
C PRO A 361 1.83 19.62 -12.22
N ILE A 362 1.13 20.18 -11.22
CA ILE A 362 1.68 20.41 -9.89
C ILE A 362 1.99 19.08 -9.20
N ALA A 363 1.10 18.09 -9.30
CA ALA A 363 1.31 16.78 -8.72
C ALA A 363 2.50 16.05 -9.37
N GLU A 364 2.63 16.07 -10.70
CA GLU A 364 3.76 15.48 -11.42
C GLU A 364 5.09 16.15 -11.04
N LEU A 365 5.07 17.46 -10.80
CA LEU A 365 6.25 18.22 -10.40
C LEU A 365 6.85 17.74 -9.07
N ILE A 366 6.00 17.44 -8.09
CA ILE A 366 6.44 17.11 -6.71
C ILE A 366 6.42 15.61 -6.42
N GLN A 367 5.68 14.81 -7.20
CA GLN A 367 5.47 13.39 -6.93
C GLN A 367 6.75 12.57 -6.82
N PRO A 368 7.76 12.70 -7.70
CA PRO A 368 8.93 11.84 -7.63
C PRO A 368 9.67 11.98 -6.29
N ASP A 369 9.96 13.20 -5.84
CA ASP A 369 10.63 13.42 -4.55
C ASP A 369 9.72 13.07 -3.37
N LEU A 370 8.43 13.41 -3.44
CA LEU A 370 7.48 13.04 -2.41
C LEU A 370 7.34 11.51 -2.27
N ARG A 371 7.45 10.77 -3.39
CA ARG A 371 7.41 9.30 -3.37
C ARG A 371 8.58 8.76 -2.57
N VAL A 372 9.79 9.29 -2.75
CA VAL A 372 10.95 8.88 -1.94
C VAL A 372 10.66 9.05 -0.46
N LEU A 373 10.08 10.18 -0.05
CA LEU A 373 9.77 10.45 1.36
C LEU A 373 8.65 9.58 1.93
N VAL A 374 7.62 9.29 1.13
CA VAL A 374 6.54 8.34 1.45
C VAL A 374 7.07 6.91 1.53
N ASP A 375 8.00 6.53 0.65
CA ASP A 375 8.58 5.21 0.63
C ASP A 375 9.43 4.90 1.87
N LEU A 376 9.98 5.93 2.54
CA LEU A 376 10.70 5.77 3.81
C LEU A 376 9.85 5.23 4.96
N GLY A 377 8.52 5.22 4.86
CA GLY A 377 7.65 4.59 5.86
C GLY A 377 7.41 3.09 5.65
N TYR A 378 7.89 2.52 4.55
CA TYR A 378 7.60 1.14 4.16
C TYR A 378 8.81 0.21 4.33
N GLY A 379 8.55 -1.04 4.71
CA GLY A 379 9.55 -2.08 4.83
C GLY A 379 9.64 -2.98 3.61
N TYR A 380 10.84 -3.13 3.04
CA TYR A 380 11.07 -3.84 1.78
C TYR A 380 11.60 -5.28 1.95
N GLY A 381 11.11 -5.96 2.98
CA GLY A 381 11.44 -7.37 3.28
C GLY A 381 10.67 -8.38 2.43
N TYR A 382 10.79 -9.65 2.80
CA TYR A 382 10.08 -10.77 2.21
C TYR A 382 8.58 -10.75 2.56
N ALA A 383 7.74 -11.13 1.61
CA ALA A 383 6.29 -11.03 1.75
C ALA A 383 5.66 -12.09 2.67
N ASP A 384 6.34 -13.23 2.87
CA ASP A 384 5.90 -14.38 3.67
C ASP A 384 6.25 -14.27 5.17
N VAL A 385 7.08 -13.28 5.54
CA VAL A 385 7.54 -13.09 6.92
C VAL A 385 6.62 -12.07 7.62
N PRO A 386 5.94 -12.47 8.71
CA PRO A 386 5.17 -11.54 9.54
C PRO A 386 6.04 -10.36 9.97
N THR A 387 5.57 -9.14 9.73
CA THR A 387 6.34 -7.92 9.92
C THR A 387 5.52 -6.88 10.68
N PRO A 388 5.65 -6.85 12.01
CA PRO A 388 5.02 -5.81 12.81
C PRO A 388 5.59 -4.41 12.50
N ALA A 389 4.87 -3.38 12.96
CA ALA A 389 5.35 -2.00 12.94
C ALA A 389 6.63 -1.85 13.76
N SER A 390 7.49 -0.93 13.37
CA SER A 390 8.72 -0.56 14.07
C SER A 390 8.83 0.97 14.15
N LEU A 391 9.55 1.50 15.14
CA LEU A 391 9.62 2.95 15.35
C LEU A 391 10.47 3.65 14.29
N LEU A 392 11.66 3.10 14.00
CA LEU A 392 12.69 3.79 13.23
C LEU A 392 13.14 2.95 12.02
N PRO A 393 13.13 3.51 10.80
CA PRO A 393 13.65 2.84 9.61
C PRO A 393 15.18 2.83 9.58
N PRO A 394 15.81 1.73 9.09
CA PRO A 394 17.24 1.69 8.82
C PRO A 394 17.56 2.39 7.48
N ILE A 395 17.45 3.72 7.43
CA ILE A 395 17.59 4.52 6.21
C ILE A 395 19.00 4.37 5.61
N ASN A 396 19.08 4.19 4.28
CA ASN A 396 20.30 4.33 3.50
C ASN A 396 20.39 5.76 2.94
N PRO A 397 21.14 6.68 3.58
CA PRO A 397 21.14 8.09 3.20
C PRO A 397 21.69 8.34 1.79
N ILE A 398 22.60 7.48 1.30
CA ILE A 398 23.17 7.60 -0.04
C ILE A 398 22.11 7.26 -1.09
N ALA A 399 21.37 6.17 -0.90
CA ALA A 399 20.28 5.78 -1.80
C ALA A 399 19.16 6.83 -1.83
N VAL A 400 18.79 7.35 -0.65
CA VAL A 400 17.79 8.43 -0.55
C VAL A 400 18.24 9.68 -1.28
N ALA A 401 19.47 10.15 -1.03
CA ALA A 401 19.99 11.34 -1.70
C ALA A 401 20.03 11.16 -3.24
N SER A 402 20.44 9.98 -3.70
CA SER A 402 20.45 9.65 -5.13
C SER A 402 19.03 9.62 -5.72
N ALA A 403 18.06 9.07 -5.00
CA ALA A 403 16.68 8.99 -5.45
C ALA A 403 16.03 10.38 -5.50
N LEU A 404 16.25 11.22 -4.49
CA LEU A 404 15.79 12.61 -4.49
C LEU A 404 16.42 13.40 -5.65
N ALA A 405 17.74 13.33 -5.83
CA ALA A 405 18.39 14.01 -6.95
C ALA A 405 17.83 13.57 -8.33
N THR A 406 17.46 12.29 -8.45
CA THR A 406 16.79 11.76 -9.64
C THR A 406 15.38 12.32 -9.77
N GLY A 407 14.59 12.30 -8.69
CA GLY A 407 13.22 12.80 -8.66
C GLY A 407 13.11 14.29 -8.98
N THR A 408 14.07 15.09 -8.54
CA THR A 408 14.19 16.54 -8.86
C THR A 408 14.24 16.82 -10.35
N VAL A 409 14.84 15.92 -11.13
CA VAL A 409 14.91 16.04 -12.59
C VAL A 409 13.64 15.50 -13.22
N GLN A 410 13.14 14.38 -12.70
CA GLN A 410 11.96 13.69 -13.23
C GLN A 410 10.67 14.50 -13.06
N GLY A 411 10.53 15.24 -11.96
CA GLY A 411 9.31 16.02 -11.65
C GLY A 411 9.03 17.11 -12.70
N PRO A 412 9.94 18.06 -12.92
CA PRO A 412 9.81 19.05 -13.99
C PRO A 412 9.64 18.42 -15.36
N GLN A 413 10.39 17.34 -15.66
CA GLN A 413 10.26 16.63 -16.93
C GLN A 413 8.83 16.07 -17.14
N ALA A 414 8.26 15.41 -16.14
CA ALA A 414 6.90 14.89 -16.19
C ALA A 414 5.85 16.00 -16.27
N ALA A 415 5.99 17.06 -15.47
CA ALA A 415 5.09 18.22 -15.49
C ALA A 415 5.07 18.91 -16.87
N LEU A 416 6.23 19.03 -17.53
CA LEU A 416 6.34 19.58 -18.89
C LEU A 416 5.69 18.69 -19.95
N VAL A 417 5.74 17.36 -19.79
CA VAL A 417 4.97 16.44 -20.63
C VAL A 417 3.47 16.62 -20.42
N GLU A 418 3.03 16.75 -19.17
CA GLU A 418 1.61 16.88 -18.80
C GLU A 418 0.97 18.14 -19.40
N ILE A 419 1.70 19.26 -19.44
CA ILE A 419 1.23 20.51 -20.08
C ILE A 419 1.48 20.55 -21.60
N GLY A 420 1.96 19.46 -22.19
CA GLY A 420 2.12 19.30 -23.63
C GLY A 420 3.33 20.00 -24.25
N LEU A 421 4.30 20.41 -23.43
CA LEU A 421 5.52 21.07 -23.91
C LEU A 421 6.67 20.10 -24.19
N LEU A 422 6.61 18.89 -23.63
CA LEU A 422 7.46 17.76 -24.02
C LEU A 422 6.59 16.61 -24.57
N PRO A 423 7.11 15.79 -25.50
CA PRO A 423 6.37 14.63 -26.00
C PRO A 423 6.28 13.53 -24.93
N GLN A 424 5.22 12.71 -25.00
CA GLN A 424 4.98 11.57 -24.10
C GLN A 424 6.16 10.59 -23.97
N SER A 425 6.97 10.44 -25.01
CA SER A 425 8.21 9.65 -24.98
C SER A 425 9.26 10.17 -23.99
N SER A 426 9.08 11.40 -23.49
CA SER A 426 9.94 12.03 -22.48
C SER A 426 9.46 11.77 -21.06
N LEU A 427 8.39 10.99 -20.84
CA LEU A 427 8.06 10.58 -19.48
C LEU A 427 9.22 9.79 -18.87
N PRO A 428 9.62 10.07 -17.62
CA PRO A 428 10.63 9.27 -16.97
C PRO A 428 10.19 7.80 -16.85
N THR A 429 11.14 6.88 -16.96
CA THR A 429 10.87 5.43 -16.98
C THR A 429 11.51 4.69 -15.82
N THR A 430 11.93 5.43 -14.78
CA THR A 430 12.65 4.88 -13.63
C THR A 430 12.12 5.48 -12.34
N TYR A 431 12.47 4.84 -11.22
CA TYR A 431 12.22 5.36 -9.88
C TYR A 431 12.94 6.72 -9.69
N PRO A 432 12.36 7.69 -8.96
CA PRO A 432 11.08 7.63 -8.26
C PRO A 432 9.82 8.02 -9.04
N TYR A 433 9.90 8.38 -10.32
CA TYR A 433 8.72 8.68 -11.14
C TYR A 433 7.85 7.45 -11.38
N LEU A 434 8.46 6.31 -11.74
CA LEU A 434 7.76 5.02 -11.73
C LEU A 434 7.85 4.40 -10.32
N PRO A 435 6.77 3.78 -9.84
CA PRO A 435 6.78 3.11 -8.55
C PRO A 435 7.71 1.89 -8.56
N SER A 436 8.21 1.53 -7.39
CA SER A 436 9.01 0.32 -7.18
C SER A 436 8.49 -0.47 -5.98
N ALA A 437 8.49 -1.79 -6.09
CA ALA A 437 8.21 -2.69 -4.97
C ALA A 437 9.34 -2.69 -3.93
N ASN A 438 10.56 -2.35 -4.34
CA ASN A 438 11.72 -2.23 -3.47
C ASN A 438 12.68 -1.17 -4.05
N PRO A 439 12.56 0.10 -3.62
CA PRO A 439 13.40 1.19 -4.11
C PRO A 439 14.81 1.21 -3.51
N GLY A 440 15.14 0.30 -2.58
CA GLY A 440 16.48 0.24 -1.98
C GLY A 440 16.84 1.40 -1.05
N LEU A 441 15.84 2.12 -0.52
CA LEU A 441 16.03 3.27 0.37
C LEU A 441 16.52 2.90 1.79
N MET A 442 16.56 1.62 2.12
CA MET A 442 16.89 1.12 3.46
C MET A 442 18.02 0.11 3.40
N PHE A 443 18.86 0.07 4.43
CA PHE A 443 19.76 -1.04 4.66
C PHE A 443 18.97 -2.28 5.03
N ASN A 444 19.41 -3.43 4.52
CA ASN A 444 18.83 -4.72 4.88
C ASN A 444 19.64 -5.34 6.03
N PHE A 445 19.07 -5.28 7.24
CA PHE A 445 19.62 -5.95 8.43
C PHE A 445 18.84 -7.23 8.79
N GLY A 446 18.05 -7.76 7.86
CA GLY A 446 17.08 -8.81 8.10
C GLY A 446 15.71 -8.28 8.51
N GLN A 447 14.76 -9.20 8.61
CA GLN A 447 13.35 -8.92 8.88
C GLN A 447 12.95 -9.64 10.16
N SER A 448 12.58 -8.87 11.19
CA SER A 448 12.15 -9.42 12.47
C SER A 448 10.63 -9.52 12.54
N SER A 449 10.14 -10.69 12.97
CA SER A 449 8.73 -10.89 13.31
C SER A 449 8.35 -10.38 14.69
N VAL A 450 9.30 -9.82 15.43
CA VAL A 450 9.09 -9.20 16.75
C VAL A 450 9.78 -7.84 16.80
N THR A 451 9.05 -6.82 17.23
CA THR A 451 9.56 -5.46 17.41
C THR A 451 9.21 -4.94 18.80
N GLY A 452 9.83 -3.84 19.24
CA GLY A 452 9.43 -3.20 20.49
C GLY A 452 7.95 -2.80 20.51
N LEU A 453 7.42 -2.35 19.37
CA LEU A 453 6.00 -2.03 19.22
C LEU A 453 5.10 -3.27 19.28
N SER A 454 5.49 -4.40 18.69
CA SER A 454 4.66 -5.61 18.76
C SER A 454 4.58 -6.19 20.17
N VAL A 455 5.67 -6.12 20.93
CA VAL A 455 5.69 -6.51 22.36
C VAL A 455 4.77 -5.60 23.17
N LEU A 456 4.83 -4.28 22.94
CA LEU A 456 3.97 -3.31 23.60
C LEU A 456 2.48 -3.53 23.25
N SER A 457 2.18 -3.69 21.96
CA SER A 457 0.82 -3.97 21.46
C SER A 457 0.24 -5.24 22.08
N GLY A 458 1.02 -6.32 22.15
CA GLY A 458 0.62 -7.57 22.80
C GLY A 458 0.38 -7.43 24.30
N ALA A 459 1.24 -6.68 25.02
CA ALA A 459 1.06 -6.43 26.44
C ALA A 459 -0.20 -5.59 26.71
N ILE A 460 -0.40 -4.50 25.96
CA ILE A 460 -1.60 -3.64 26.06
C ILE A 460 -2.86 -4.44 25.71
N GLY A 461 -2.85 -5.20 24.61
CA GLY A 461 -3.99 -6.00 24.18
C GLY A 461 -4.36 -7.08 25.21
N SER A 462 -3.38 -7.72 25.85
CA SER A 462 -3.63 -8.70 26.91
C SER A 462 -4.36 -8.08 28.11
N VAL A 463 -3.99 -6.86 28.51
CA VAL A 463 -4.69 -6.11 29.57
C VAL A 463 -6.07 -5.65 29.09
N ALA A 464 -6.16 -5.16 27.86
CA ALA A 464 -7.39 -4.63 27.29
C ALA A 464 -8.49 -5.70 27.17
N ARG A 465 -8.14 -6.97 26.90
CA ARG A 465 -9.09 -8.10 26.87
C ARG A 465 -9.76 -8.38 28.22
N LEU A 466 -9.26 -7.82 29.33
CA LEU A 466 -9.93 -7.88 30.63
C LEU A 466 -11.14 -6.92 30.71
N ILE A 467 -11.23 -5.95 29.80
CA ILE A 467 -12.34 -5.01 29.69
C ILE A 467 -13.40 -5.65 28.78
N PRO A 468 -14.64 -5.86 29.26
CA PRO A 468 -15.69 -6.41 28.42
C PRO A 468 -16.03 -5.46 27.26
N PRO A 469 -16.32 -5.98 26.06
CA PRO A 469 -16.79 -5.15 24.95
C PRO A 469 -18.13 -4.48 25.30
N VAL A 470 -18.35 -3.27 24.79
CA VAL A 470 -19.62 -2.56 24.97
C VAL A 470 -20.66 -3.23 24.07
N THR A 471 -21.69 -3.81 24.67
CA THR A 471 -22.80 -4.52 23.99
C THR A 471 -23.77 -3.58 23.30
#